data_AF-A0A2P2FPJ7-F1
#
_entry.id   AF-A0A2P2FPJ7-F1
#
_cell.length_a   1.000
_cell.length_b   1.000
_cell.length_c   1.000
_cell.angle_alpha   90.00
_cell.angle_beta   90.00
_cell.angle_gamma   90.00
#
_symmetry.space_group_name_H-M   'P 1'
#
loop_
_entity.id
_entity.type
_entity.pdbx_description
1 polymer ?
#
loop_
_entity_poly.entity_id
_entity_poly.type
_entity_poly.pdbx_seq_one_letter_code
_entity_poly.pdbx_strand_id
1 'polypeptide(L)'
;MKLKSLHEQVVETEEITLLQEAGIYEFRHRLADAVAYKAALQRLKDSIKISAKNNHAITATTDWTVNGSTVEGQRMVRDFSKLMLRAYNAEADNCVRSMRPYRLESAKERLTKTREVISRLGKTMKINISPSYHRLRLEELELTADHLAKVEEDKERIRAERERQRDEQQAQREFEREKARLTKEEAHWRNALQKWATSGDVQQADAARAKLDEIGDAIRGVEEREANIRTGWVYVISNVGSFGDNVVKVGLTRRLDPLERVRELGDASVPFRFDVHAKIFDADAVSLETRLHQRLADRRVNRVNLRREFFYATPAEILTILEDMGLTNNLLDYAEEPEAQEWRSSQQLAHGT
;
A
#
# COMPACT_ATOMS: atom_id res chain seq x y z
N MET A 1 33.87 22.41 14.11
CA MET A 1 32.81 21.67 14.84
C MET A 1 31.40 22.05 14.41
N LYS A 2 31.01 23.33 14.43
CA LYS A 2 29.63 23.77 14.14
C LYS A 2 29.14 23.47 12.70
N LEU A 3 30.02 23.60 11.70
CA LEU A 3 29.71 23.28 10.29
C LEU A 3 29.52 21.78 10.02
N LYS A 4 30.26 20.93 10.73
CA LYS A 4 30.18 19.46 10.58
C LYS A 4 28.88 18.93 11.19
N SER A 5 28.52 19.44 12.36
CA SER A 5 27.23 19.16 13.02
C SER A 5 26.03 19.68 12.22
N LEU A 6 26.14 20.85 11.56
CA LEU A 6 25.08 21.34 10.67
C LEU A 6 24.92 20.46 9.43
N HIS A 7 26.03 19.98 8.87
CA HIS A 7 26.02 19.10 7.71
C HIS A 7 25.44 17.71 8.04
N GLU A 8 25.82 17.13 9.19
CA GLU A 8 25.24 15.87 9.69
C GLU A 8 23.73 15.99 9.92
N GLN A 9 23.26 17.10 10.50
CA GLN A 9 21.83 17.36 10.67
C GLN A 9 21.10 17.51 9.34
N VAL A 10 21.68 18.19 8.35
CA VAL A 10 21.06 18.32 7.01
C VAL A 10 20.93 16.95 6.34
N VAL A 11 21.97 16.12 6.40
CA VAL A 11 21.96 14.76 5.83
C VAL A 11 20.93 13.88 6.51
N GLU A 12 20.84 13.90 7.85
CA GLU A 12 19.85 13.14 8.61
C GLU A 12 18.41 13.59 8.30
N THR A 13 18.19 14.90 8.11
CA THR A 13 16.86 15.44 7.76
C THR A 13 16.47 15.09 6.31
N GLU A 14 17.43 15.11 5.39
CA GLU A 14 17.24 14.64 4.01
C GLU A 14 16.95 13.13 3.97
N GLU A 15 17.66 12.33 4.77
CA GLU A 15 17.45 10.88 4.88
C GLU A 15 16.06 10.55 5.47
N ILE A 16 15.63 11.23 6.53
CA ILE A 16 14.27 11.08 7.09
C ILE A 16 13.21 11.49 6.07
N THR A 17 13.45 12.55 5.30
CA THR A 17 12.53 13.01 4.26
C THR A 17 12.45 11.98 3.12
N LEU A 18 13.60 11.45 2.68
CA LEU A 18 13.69 10.39 1.68
C LEU A 18 13.04 9.08 2.16
N LEU A 19 13.18 8.72 3.43
CA LEU A 19 12.53 7.55 4.03
C LEU A 19 11.01 7.73 4.08
N GLN A 20 10.52 8.92 4.41
CA GLN A 20 9.09 9.25 4.38
C GLN A 20 8.54 9.31 2.95
N GLU A 21 9.33 9.79 1.98
CA GLU A 21 8.99 9.77 0.55
C GLU A 21 8.99 8.35 -0.03
N ALA A 22 9.89 7.48 0.46
CA ALA A 22 9.91 6.05 0.16
C ALA A 22 8.75 5.30 0.83
N GLY A 23 8.09 5.92 1.83
CA GLY A 23 6.90 5.43 2.51
C GLY A 23 7.15 4.86 3.91
N ILE A 24 8.40 4.83 4.40
CA ILE A 24 8.73 4.48 5.78
C ILE A 24 8.35 5.69 6.64
N TYR A 25 7.07 5.73 7.02
CA TYR A 25 6.55 6.77 7.87
C TYR A 25 6.69 6.39 9.33
N GLU A 26 7.54 7.12 10.06
CA GLU A 26 7.62 6.98 11.51
C GLU A 26 6.55 7.85 12.18
N PHE A 27 5.53 7.17 12.72
CA PHE A 27 4.45 7.81 13.46
C PHE A 27 4.95 8.41 14.76
N ARG A 28 4.79 9.73 14.91
CA ARG A 28 5.14 10.44 16.15
C ARG A 28 4.12 10.17 17.24
N HIS A 29 2.84 10.15 16.88
CA HIS A 29 1.73 9.82 17.77
C HIS A 29 1.26 8.40 17.48
N ARG A 30 1.52 7.42 18.35
CA ARG A 30 1.14 6.02 18.08
C ARG A 30 -0.34 5.74 18.40
N LEU A 31 -1.25 6.32 17.61
CA LEU A 31 -2.69 6.07 17.73
C LEU A 31 -3.14 4.88 16.88
N ALA A 32 -4.22 4.21 17.31
CA ALA A 32 -4.66 2.94 16.73
C ALA A 32 -5.10 3.06 15.26
N ASP A 33 -5.91 4.09 14.94
CA ASP A 33 -6.54 4.24 13.62
C ASP A 33 -6.80 5.72 13.28
N ALA A 34 -7.21 5.97 12.04
CA ALA A 34 -7.56 7.31 11.56
C ALA A 34 -8.65 8.01 12.40
N VAL A 35 -9.56 7.25 13.04
CA VAL A 35 -10.63 7.82 13.89
C VAL A 35 -10.05 8.37 15.19
N ALA A 36 -9.14 7.64 15.83
CA ALA A 36 -8.41 8.08 17.01
C ALA A 36 -7.60 9.36 16.75
N TYR A 37 -6.93 9.44 15.59
CA TYR A 37 -6.25 10.66 15.13
C TYR A 37 -7.22 11.83 14.96
N LYS A 38 -8.36 11.62 14.29
CA LYS A 38 -9.37 12.67 14.11
C LYS A 38 -9.90 13.18 15.46
N ALA A 39 -10.12 12.29 16.42
CA ALA A 39 -10.54 12.68 17.77
C ALA A 39 -9.45 13.46 18.51
N ALA A 40 -8.19 13.07 18.40
CA ALA A 40 -7.06 13.79 18.98
C ALA A 40 -6.90 15.19 18.35
N LEU A 41 -6.99 15.30 17.02
CA LEU A 41 -6.98 16.58 16.30
C LEU A 41 -8.13 17.50 16.77
N GLN A 42 -9.31 16.95 17.03
CA GLN A 42 -10.43 17.74 17.54
C GLN A 42 -10.14 18.32 18.93
N ARG A 43 -9.63 17.50 19.87
CA ARG A 43 -9.23 17.96 21.22
C ARG A 43 -8.14 19.03 21.16
N LEU A 44 -7.18 18.87 20.25
CA LEU A 44 -6.11 19.84 20.05
C LEU A 44 -6.64 21.16 19.48
N LYS A 45 -7.54 21.11 18.49
CA LYS A 45 -8.22 22.30 17.94
C LYS A 45 -9.02 23.05 19.00
N ASP A 46 -9.68 22.34 19.90
CA ASP A 46 -10.40 22.95 21.01
C ASP A 46 -9.43 23.66 21.98
N SER A 47 -8.28 23.04 22.27
CA SER A 47 -7.21 23.65 23.08
C SER A 47 -6.62 24.91 22.43
N ILE A 48 -6.36 24.88 21.12
CA ILE A 48 -5.92 26.04 20.33
C ILE A 48 -6.96 27.16 20.39
N LYS A 49 -8.24 26.83 20.23
CA LYS A 49 -9.34 27.81 20.28
C LYS A 49 -9.47 28.46 21.66
N ILE A 50 -9.36 27.68 22.74
CA ILE A 50 -9.38 28.20 24.11
C ILE A 50 -8.19 29.13 24.35
N SER A 51 -6.98 28.72 23.96
CA SER A 51 -5.76 29.54 24.12
C SER A 51 -5.85 30.86 23.33
N ALA A 52 -6.45 30.85 22.13
CA ALA A 52 -6.66 32.05 21.34
C ALA A 52 -7.71 33.00 21.95
N LYS A 53 -8.81 32.45 22.50
CA LYS A 53 -9.89 33.24 23.13
C LYS A 53 -9.46 33.89 24.45
N ASN A 54 -8.67 33.20 25.26
CA ASN A 54 -8.26 33.67 26.58
C ASN A 54 -7.06 34.64 26.53
N ASN A 55 -6.72 35.19 25.36
CA ASN A 55 -5.54 36.05 25.14
C ASN A 55 -4.20 35.41 25.59
N HIS A 56 -4.11 34.08 25.65
CA HIS A 56 -2.87 33.37 26.01
C HIS A 56 -1.99 33.04 24.79
N ALA A 57 -2.52 33.26 23.58
CA ALA A 57 -1.81 32.97 22.33
C ALA A 57 -0.70 33.98 22.00
N ILE A 58 -0.81 35.21 22.50
CA ILE A 58 0.12 36.31 22.23
C ILE A 58 0.42 37.07 23.52
N THR A 59 1.69 37.41 23.75
CA THR A 59 2.14 38.22 24.88
C THR A 59 2.58 39.58 24.36
N ALA A 60 2.30 40.64 25.12
CA ALA A 60 2.69 42.01 24.81
C ALA A 60 2.83 42.83 26.11
N THR A 61 3.55 43.95 26.06
CA THR A 61 3.65 44.88 27.20
C THR A 61 2.71 46.07 27.01
N THR A 62 1.96 46.42 28.05
CA THR A 62 0.94 47.49 28.03
C THR A 62 1.38 48.79 28.67
N ASP A 63 2.63 48.87 29.14
CA ASP A 63 3.20 50.03 29.83
C ASP A 63 3.66 51.10 28.83
N TRP A 64 2.78 51.44 27.89
CA TRP A 64 3.10 52.38 26.82
C TRP A 64 2.02 53.46 26.67
N THR A 65 2.47 54.68 26.40
CA THR A 65 1.60 55.83 26.13
C THR A 65 1.73 56.23 24.67
N VAL A 66 0.60 56.56 24.05
CA VAL A 66 0.53 57.17 22.72
C VAL A 66 -0.04 58.56 22.92
N ASN A 67 0.68 59.61 22.48
CA ASN A 67 0.30 61.01 22.70
C ASN A 67 0.03 61.35 24.18
N GLY A 68 0.73 60.70 25.12
CA GLY A 68 0.52 60.87 26.56
C GLY A 68 -0.65 60.05 27.15
N SER A 69 -1.42 59.33 26.34
CA SER A 69 -2.53 58.49 26.78
C SER A 69 -2.13 57.02 26.90
N THR A 70 -2.26 56.46 28.10
CA THR A 70 -2.08 55.03 28.37
C THR A 70 -3.19 54.19 27.74
N VAL A 71 -4.42 54.72 27.69
CA VAL A 71 -5.59 54.05 27.10
C VAL A 71 -5.41 53.87 25.60
N GLU A 72 -4.90 54.89 24.90
CA GLU A 72 -4.61 54.81 23.47
C GLU A 72 -3.47 53.83 23.18
N GLY A 73 -2.42 53.82 24.01
CA GLY A 73 -1.33 52.84 23.91
C GLY A 73 -1.82 51.39 24.10
N GLN A 74 -2.65 51.13 25.11
CA GLN A 74 -3.25 49.81 25.34
C GLN A 74 -4.16 49.37 24.18
N ARG A 75 -4.90 50.30 23.57
CA ARG A 75 -5.71 50.00 22.38
C ARG A 75 -4.84 49.63 21.20
N MET A 76 -3.80 50.41 20.93
CA MET A 76 -2.85 50.14 19.84
C MET A 76 -2.20 48.77 20.00
N VAL A 77 -1.67 48.45 21.19
CA VAL A 77 -1.05 47.14 21.47
C VAL A 77 -2.05 45.99 21.25
N ARG A 78 -3.32 46.14 21.66
CA ARG A 78 -4.36 45.13 21.41
C ARG A 78 -4.64 44.93 19.93
N ASP A 79 -4.79 45.99 19.16
CA ASP A 79 -5.11 45.92 17.73
C ASP A 79 -3.96 45.29 16.93
N PHE A 80 -2.71 45.70 17.21
CA PHE A 80 -1.52 45.07 16.60
C PHE A 80 -1.35 43.61 17.03
N SER A 81 -1.58 43.29 18.30
CA SER A 81 -1.52 41.91 18.78
C SER A 81 -2.52 41.01 18.05
N LYS A 82 -3.75 41.49 17.86
CA LYS A 82 -4.79 40.79 17.11
C LYS A 82 -4.42 40.58 15.65
N LEU A 83 -3.85 41.60 15.00
CA LEU A 83 -3.40 41.51 13.61
C LEU A 83 -2.26 40.49 13.44
N MET A 84 -1.24 40.56 14.31
CA MET A 84 -0.09 39.64 14.27
C MET A 84 -0.50 38.20 14.55
N LEU A 85 -1.38 37.97 15.53
CA LEU A 85 -1.93 36.65 15.81
C LEU A 85 -2.73 36.11 14.61
N ARG A 86 -3.49 36.96 13.93
CA ARG A 86 -4.22 36.58 12.72
C ARG A 86 -3.28 36.17 11.58
N ALA A 87 -2.19 36.91 11.38
CA ALA A 87 -1.17 36.57 10.39
C ALA A 87 -0.49 35.23 10.69
N TYR A 88 -0.10 35.01 11.96
CA TYR A 88 0.46 33.73 12.42
C TYR A 88 -0.49 32.56 12.17
N ASN A 89 -1.76 32.72 12.56
CA ASN A 89 -2.77 31.67 12.40
C ASN A 89 -3.05 31.36 10.93
N ALA A 90 -3.07 32.38 10.07
CA ALA A 90 -3.24 32.18 8.64
C ALA A 90 -2.11 31.32 8.04
N GLU A 91 -0.86 31.57 8.44
CA GLU A 91 0.28 30.75 8.00
C GLU A 91 0.17 29.32 8.52
N ALA A 92 -0.15 29.17 9.81
CA ALA A 92 -0.28 27.87 10.42
C ALA A 92 -1.44 27.06 9.79
N ASP A 93 -2.59 27.68 9.51
CA ASP A 93 -3.73 27.05 8.85
C ASP A 93 -3.37 26.64 7.41
N ASN A 94 -2.56 27.45 6.72
CA ASN A 94 -2.06 27.11 5.39
C ASN A 94 -1.12 25.90 5.43
N CYS A 95 -0.24 25.82 6.42
CA CYS A 95 0.62 24.66 6.65
C CYS A 95 -0.20 23.39 6.90
N VAL A 96 -1.23 23.46 7.76
CA VAL A 96 -2.15 22.33 8.00
C VAL A 96 -2.89 21.93 6.73
N ARG A 97 -3.45 22.89 5.98
CA ARG A 97 -4.24 22.63 4.77
C ARG A 97 -3.42 22.00 3.64
N SER A 98 -2.18 22.44 3.47
CA SER A 98 -1.27 21.94 2.43
C SER A 98 -0.40 20.78 2.89
N MET A 99 -0.67 20.24 4.09
CA MET A 99 0.16 19.23 4.73
C MET A 99 0.34 17.99 3.85
N ARG A 100 1.57 17.52 3.81
CA ARG A 100 1.97 16.19 3.32
C ARG A 100 2.92 15.60 4.36
N PRO A 101 2.85 14.30 4.66
CA PRO A 101 3.69 13.68 5.67
C PRO A 101 5.18 14.02 5.51
N TYR A 102 5.73 13.86 4.30
CA TYR A 102 7.11 14.18 3.96
C TYR A 102 7.50 15.67 4.06
N ARG A 103 6.53 16.60 4.14
CA ARG A 103 6.79 18.05 4.25
C ARG A 103 6.78 18.56 5.69
N LEU A 104 6.54 17.69 6.67
CA LEU A 104 6.32 18.08 8.07
C LEU A 104 7.41 19.01 8.61
N GLU A 105 8.69 18.64 8.46
CA GLU A 105 9.78 19.45 9.00
C GLU A 105 9.89 20.82 8.33
N SER A 106 9.72 20.89 7.01
CA SER A 106 9.68 22.17 6.29
C SER A 106 8.50 23.06 6.71
N ALA A 107 7.35 22.45 7.05
CA ALA A 107 6.18 23.18 7.55
C ALA A 107 6.42 23.71 8.98
N LYS A 108 7.06 22.91 9.85
CA LYS A 108 7.47 23.33 11.21
C LYS A 108 8.44 24.49 11.14
N GLU A 109 9.48 24.38 10.32
CA GLU A 109 10.48 25.44 10.14
C GLU A 109 9.85 26.74 9.63
N ARG A 110 8.95 26.65 8.64
CA ARG A 110 8.21 27.80 8.13
C ARG A 110 7.40 28.49 9.22
N LEU A 111 6.68 27.72 10.03
CA LEU A 111 5.87 28.28 11.11
C LEU A 111 6.73 28.93 12.20
N THR A 112 7.87 28.33 12.54
CA THR A 112 8.84 28.91 13.47
C THR A 112 9.43 30.22 12.94
N LYS A 113 9.83 30.28 11.66
CA LYS A 113 10.28 31.52 11.00
C LYS A 113 9.21 32.61 11.04
N THR A 114 7.95 32.28 10.81
CA THR A 114 6.84 33.24 10.92
C THR A 114 6.70 33.81 12.33
N ARG A 115 6.85 32.97 13.36
CA ARG A 115 6.89 33.43 14.76
C ARG A 115 8.04 34.40 15.04
N GLU A 116 9.23 34.12 14.52
CA GLU A 116 10.40 34.98 14.66
C GLU A 116 10.22 36.33 13.96
N VAL A 117 9.65 36.33 12.75
CA VAL A 117 9.33 37.56 12.02
C VAL A 117 8.34 38.41 12.81
N ILE A 118 7.30 37.80 13.40
CA ILE A 118 6.33 38.51 14.24
C ILE A 118 7.01 39.12 15.48
N SER A 119 7.88 38.36 16.16
CA SER A 119 8.64 38.86 17.31
C SER A 119 9.52 40.07 16.93
N ARG A 120 10.18 40.00 15.77
CA ARG A 120 11.01 41.09 15.24
C ARG A 120 10.20 42.34 14.91
N LEU A 121 9.08 42.21 14.22
CA LEU A 121 8.18 43.33 13.88
C LEU A 121 7.49 43.90 15.13
N GLY A 122 7.20 43.05 16.10
CA GLY A 122 6.56 43.38 17.38
C GLY A 122 7.51 43.89 18.47
N LYS A 123 8.82 43.96 18.20
CA LYS A 123 9.87 44.20 19.21
C LYS A 123 9.62 45.43 20.08
N THR A 124 9.23 46.56 19.48
CA THR A 124 8.97 47.81 20.21
C THR A 124 7.83 47.67 21.22
N MET A 125 6.79 46.91 20.89
CA MET A 125 5.63 46.63 21.75
C MET A 125 5.80 45.34 22.56
N LYS A 126 6.96 44.69 22.46
CA LYS A 126 7.25 43.36 23.01
C LYS A 126 6.20 42.31 22.65
N ILE A 127 5.61 42.41 21.45
CA ILE A 127 4.61 41.48 20.95
C ILE A 127 5.29 40.17 20.52
N ASN A 128 4.86 39.05 21.10
CA ASN A 128 5.42 37.72 20.83
C ASN A 128 4.32 36.67 20.80
N ILE A 129 4.42 35.71 19.88
CA ILE A 129 3.60 34.49 19.97
C ILE A 129 4.08 33.67 21.17
N SER A 130 3.14 33.32 22.04
CA SER A 130 3.41 32.55 23.25
C SER A 130 4.09 31.22 22.92
N PRO A 131 5.15 30.80 23.65
CA PRO A 131 5.79 29.50 23.43
C PRO A 131 4.82 28.32 23.54
N SER A 132 3.87 28.38 24.49
CA SER A 132 2.87 27.32 24.66
C SER A 132 1.92 27.23 23.47
N TYR A 133 1.50 28.37 22.93
CA TYR A 133 0.63 28.41 21.74
C TYR A 133 1.35 27.95 20.48
N HIS A 134 2.63 28.33 20.32
CA HIS A 134 3.45 27.84 19.22
C HIS A 134 3.58 26.32 19.26
N ARG A 135 3.82 25.74 20.45
CA ARG A 135 3.90 24.29 20.64
C ARG A 135 2.60 23.58 20.23
N LEU A 136 1.43 24.10 20.63
CA LEU A 136 0.13 23.54 20.20
C LEU A 136 -0.03 23.51 18.67
N ARG A 137 0.46 24.54 17.98
CA ARG A 137 0.40 24.59 16.51
C ARG A 137 1.42 23.68 15.83
N LEU A 138 2.60 23.48 16.42
CA LEU A 138 3.55 22.47 15.94
C LEU A 138 2.99 21.05 16.12
N GLU A 139 2.41 20.76 17.28
CA GLU A 139 1.72 19.49 17.57
C GLU A 139 0.57 19.25 16.58
N GLU A 140 -0.14 20.30 16.16
CA GLU A 140 -1.19 20.17 15.14
C GLU A 140 -0.63 19.78 13.77
N LEU A 141 0.53 20.31 13.37
CA LEU A 141 1.19 19.92 12.13
C LEU A 141 1.63 18.45 12.19
N GLU A 142 2.25 18.03 13.30
CA GLU A 142 2.72 16.66 13.52
C GLU A 142 1.55 15.66 13.50
N LEU A 143 0.50 15.94 14.26
CA LEU A 143 -0.68 15.07 14.34
C LEU A 143 -1.46 15.03 13.02
N THR A 144 -1.46 16.14 12.25
CA THR A 144 -2.06 16.16 10.91
C THR A 144 -1.25 15.30 9.93
N ALA A 145 0.08 15.37 9.98
CA ALA A 145 0.94 14.53 9.15
C ALA A 145 0.72 13.04 9.47
N ASP A 146 0.71 12.67 10.74
CA ASP A 146 0.49 11.29 11.17
C ASP A 146 -0.91 10.79 10.75
N HIS A 147 -1.95 11.61 10.91
CA HIS A 147 -3.30 11.27 10.47
C HIS A 147 -3.37 10.99 8.96
N LEU A 148 -2.74 11.83 8.13
CA LEU A 148 -2.73 11.65 6.67
C LEU A 148 -1.98 10.37 6.28
N ALA A 149 -0.84 10.09 6.91
CA ALA A 149 -0.10 8.85 6.70
C ALA A 149 -0.94 7.62 7.09
N LYS A 150 -1.65 7.69 8.24
CA LYS A 150 -2.49 6.59 8.70
C LYS A 150 -3.66 6.31 7.76
N VAL A 151 -4.30 7.36 7.23
CA VAL A 151 -5.39 7.23 6.27
C VAL A 151 -4.94 6.51 5.00
N GLU A 152 -3.76 6.84 4.46
CA GLU A 152 -3.27 6.15 3.27
C GLU A 152 -2.87 4.70 3.58
N GLU A 153 -2.22 4.44 4.72
CA GLU A 153 -1.91 3.07 5.18
C GLU A 153 -3.17 2.20 5.31
N ASP A 154 -4.22 2.73 5.96
CA ASP A 154 -5.50 2.04 6.13
C ASP A 154 -6.18 1.78 4.78
N LYS A 155 -6.13 2.74 3.86
CA LYS A 155 -6.69 2.62 2.51
C LYS A 155 -5.97 1.56 1.68
N GLU A 156 -4.64 1.51 1.74
CA GLU A 156 -3.85 0.45 1.09
C GLU A 156 -4.16 -0.93 1.68
N ARG A 157 -4.28 -1.03 3.02
CA ARG A 157 -4.68 -2.28 3.70
C ARG A 157 -6.06 -2.75 3.23
N ILE A 158 -7.04 -1.85 3.17
CA ILE A 158 -8.41 -2.17 2.71
C ILE A 158 -8.40 -2.59 1.24
N ARG A 159 -7.62 -1.92 0.38
CA ARG A 159 -7.50 -2.29 -1.03
C ARG A 159 -6.95 -3.71 -1.20
N ALA A 160 -5.86 -4.02 -0.51
CA ALA A 160 -5.24 -5.35 -0.57
C ALA A 160 -6.18 -6.44 -0.04
N GLU A 161 -6.90 -6.17 1.05
CA GLU A 161 -7.89 -7.10 1.61
C GLU A 161 -9.04 -7.37 0.64
N ARG A 162 -9.58 -6.31 0.02
CA ARG A 162 -10.63 -6.46 -1.01
C ARG A 162 -10.15 -7.23 -2.23
N GLU A 163 -8.88 -7.07 -2.61
CA GLU A 163 -8.31 -7.83 -3.72
C GLU A 163 -8.21 -9.32 -3.38
N ARG A 164 -7.70 -9.68 -2.20
CA ARG A 164 -7.69 -11.06 -1.72
C ARG A 164 -9.09 -11.67 -1.67
N GLN A 165 -10.05 -10.96 -1.09
CA GLN A 165 -11.43 -11.43 -1.02
C GLN A 165 -12.06 -11.66 -2.40
N ARG A 166 -11.71 -10.83 -3.41
CA ARG A 166 -12.18 -11.05 -4.78
C ARG A 166 -11.57 -12.29 -5.41
N ASP A 167 -10.26 -12.50 -5.25
CA ASP A 167 -9.59 -13.71 -5.74
C ASP A 167 -10.17 -14.97 -5.08
N GLU A 168 -10.38 -14.94 -3.76
CA GLU A 168 -10.99 -16.04 -3.02
C GLU A 168 -12.43 -16.34 -3.46
N GLN A 169 -13.26 -15.31 -3.67
CA GLN A 169 -14.62 -15.47 -4.19
C GLN A 169 -14.62 -16.06 -5.60
N GLN A 170 -13.67 -15.65 -6.44
CA GLN A 170 -13.54 -16.16 -7.80
C GLN A 170 -13.08 -17.62 -7.79
N ALA A 171 -12.11 -17.98 -6.95
CA ALA A 171 -11.70 -19.36 -6.74
C ALA A 171 -12.89 -20.23 -6.28
N GLN A 172 -13.68 -19.77 -5.31
CA GLN A 172 -14.86 -20.50 -4.84
C GLN A 172 -15.87 -20.76 -5.96
N ARG A 173 -16.14 -19.75 -6.80
CA ARG A 173 -17.03 -19.89 -7.96
C ARG A 173 -16.48 -20.87 -9.00
N GLU A 174 -15.17 -20.94 -9.18
CA GLU A 174 -14.54 -21.89 -10.08
C GLU A 174 -14.66 -23.33 -9.57
N PHE A 175 -14.41 -23.55 -8.28
CA PHE A 175 -14.64 -24.86 -7.64
C PHE A 175 -16.10 -25.31 -7.79
N GLU A 176 -17.07 -24.42 -7.52
CA GLU A 176 -18.49 -24.72 -7.68
C GLU A 176 -18.86 -25.06 -9.13
N ARG A 177 -18.35 -24.29 -10.10
CA ARG A 177 -18.58 -24.54 -11.53
C ARG A 177 -17.99 -25.86 -11.99
N GLU A 178 -16.78 -26.18 -11.57
CA GLU A 178 -16.09 -27.41 -11.96
C GLU A 178 -16.77 -28.64 -11.34
N LYS A 179 -17.15 -28.58 -10.05
CA LYS A 179 -17.98 -29.62 -9.43
C LYS A 179 -19.28 -29.82 -10.19
N ALA A 180 -20.00 -28.74 -10.51
CA ALA A 180 -21.25 -28.83 -11.27
C ALA A 180 -21.05 -29.43 -12.68
N ARG A 181 -19.92 -29.15 -13.34
CA ARG A 181 -19.55 -29.74 -14.63
C ARG A 181 -19.32 -31.24 -14.48
N LEU A 182 -18.50 -31.65 -13.51
CA LEU A 182 -18.18 -33.05 -13.24
C LEU A 182 -19.42 -33.86 -12.81
N THR A 183 -20.30 -33.31 -11.97
CA THR A 183 -21.56 -33.98 -11.58
C THR A 183 -22.50 -34.20 -12.79
N LYS A 184 -22.57 -33.23 -13.72
CA LYS A 184 -23.35 -33.42 -14.96
C LYS A 184 -22.75 -34.50 -15.85
N GLU A 185 -21.42 -34.52 -15.97
CA GLU A 185 -20.69 -35.54 -16.73
C GLU A 185 -20.90 -36.93 -16.10
N GLU A 186 -20.79 -37.04 -14.77
CA GLU A 186 -21.05 -38.25 -14.00
C GLU A 186 -22.49 -38.77 -14.22
N ALA A 187 -23.48 -37.88 -14.16
CA ALA A 187 -24.87 -38.24 -14.43
C ALA A 187 -25.08 -38.73 -15.88
N HIS A 188 -24.41 -38.11 -16.85
CA HIS A 188 -24.45 -38.55 -18.25
C HIS A 188 -23.91 -39.98 -18.41
N TRP A 189 -22.72 -40.26 -17.86
CA TRP A 189 -22.10 -41.59 -17.95
C TRP A 189 -22.81 -42.65 -17.13
N ARG A 190 -23.40 -42.31 -15.99
CA ARG A 190 -24.28 -43.23 -15.23
C ARG A 190 -25.49 -43.66 -16.07
N ASN A 191 -26.13 -42.72 -16.75
CA ASN A 191 -27.26 -43.02 -17.63
C ASN A 191 -26.84 -43.88 -18.84
N ALA A 192 -25.67 -43.59 -19.42
CA ALA A 192 -25.11 -44.40 -20.52
C ALA A 192 -24.81 -45.83 -20.08
N LEU A 193 -24.17 -45.99 -18.91
CA LEU A 193 -23.89 -47.29 -18.29
C LEU A 193 -25.18 -48.11 -18.08
N GLN A 194 -26.23 -47.49 -17.53
CA GLN A 194 -27.50 -48.17 -17.31
C GLN A 194 -28.14 -48.67 -18.62
N LYS A 195 -28.07 -47.85 -19.68
CA LYS A 195 -28.56 -48.23 -21.01
C LYS A 195 -27.79 -49.41 -21.58
N TRP A 196 -26.46 -49.36 -21.61
CA TRP A 196 -25.63 -50.42 -22.19
C TRP A 196 -25.68 -51.72 -21.39
N ALA A 197 -25.75 -51.62 -20.06
CA ALA A 197 -25.99 -52.78 -19.20
C ALA A 197 -27.33 -53.47 -19.49
N THR A 198 -28.38 -52.69 -19.80
CA THR A 198 -29.70 -53.24 -20.17
C THR A 198 -29.69 -53.85 -21.57
N SER A 199 -28.93 -53.26 -22.51
CA SER A 199 -28.78 -53.77 -23.88
C SER A 199 -27.81 -54.96 -23.99
N GLY A 200 -27.07 -55.30 -22.93
CA GLY A 200 -26.09 -56.39 -22.93
C GLY A 200 -24.77 -56.06 -23.64
N ASP A 201 -24.51 -54.78 -23.91
CA ASP A 201 -23.25 -54.33 -24.54
C ASP A 201 -22.17 -54.15 -23.46
N VAL A 202 -21.45 -55.25 -23.20
CA VAL A 202 -20.43 -55.35 -22.13
C VAL A 202 -19.27 -54.39 -22.36
N GLN A 203 -18.82 -54.23 -23.62
CA GLN A 203 -17.66 -53.38 -23.91
C GLN A 203 -17.95 -51.90 -23.63
N GLN A 204 -19.13 -51.41 -24.04
CA GLN A 204 -19.52 -50.03 -23.79
C GLN A 204 -19.83 -49.79 -22.30
N ALA A 205 -20.41 -50.78 -21.61
CA ALA A 205 -20.64 -50.71 -20.16
C ALA A 205 -19.31 -50.63 -19.37
N ASP A 206 -18.30 -51.41 -19.74
CA ASP A 206 -16.99 -51.37 -19.09
C ASP A 206 -16.28 -50.03 -19.34
N ALA A 207 -16.34 -49.50 -20.56
CA ALA A 207 -15.80 -48.17 -20.89
C ALA A 207 -16.49 -47.05 -20.09
N ALA A 208 -17.83 -47.09 -19.94
CA ALA A 208 -18.55 -46.13 -19.11
C ALA A 208 -18.14 -46.21 -17.63
N ARG A 209 -17.87 -47.42 -17.12
CA ARG A 209 -17.46 -47.62 -15.73
C ARG A 209 -16.08 -47.03 -15.47
N ALA A 210 -15.11 -47.31 -16.35
CA ALA A 210 -13.79 -46.69 -16.28
C ALA A 210 -13.88 -45.16 -16.29
N LYS A 211 -14.75 -44.60 -17.14
CA LYS A 211 -14.96 -43.15 -17.19
C LYS A 211 -15.60 -42.58 -15.92
N LEU A 212 -16.53 -43.30 -15.31
CA LEU A 212 -17.11 -42.92 -14.02
C LEU A 212 -16.08 -42.93 -12.89
N ASP A 213 -15.16 -43.89 -12.90
CA ASP A 213 -14.07 -43.95 -11.91
C ASP A 213 -13.14 -42.74 -12.07
N GLU A 214 -12.73 -42.40 -13.30
CA GLU A 214 -11.94 -41.19 -13.59
C GLU A 214 -12.64 -39.90 -13.13
N ILE A 215 -13.94 -39.77 -13.38
CA ILE A 215 -14.73 -38.62 -12.94
C ILE A 215 -14.82 -38.58 -11.41
N GLY A 216 -14.97 -39.74 -10.77
CA GLY A 216 -14.97 -39.86 -9.31
C GLY A 216 -13.64 -39.41 -8.69
N ASP A 217 -12.51 -39.79 -9.28
CA ASP A 217 -11.18 -39.30 -8.90
C ASP A 217 -11.06 -37.78 -9.08
N ALA A 218 -11.54 -37.26 -10.20
CA ALA A 218 -11.52 -35.82 -10.48
C ALA A 218 -12.36 -35.02 -9.45
N ILE A 219 -13.55 -35.50 -9.10
CA ILE A 219 -14.41 -34.87 -8.07
C ILE A 219 -13.68 -34.85 -6.72
N ARG A 220 -13.12 -35.99 -6.27
CA ARG A 220 -12.35 -36.07 -5.02
C ARG A 220 -11.19 -35.07 -5.03
N GLY A 221 -10.43 -35.02 -6.13
CA GLY A 221 -9.31 -34.08 -6.26
C GLY A 221 -9.72 -32.62 -6.19
N VAL A 222 -10.90 -32.26 -6.71
CA VAL A 222 -11.44 -30.89 -6.59
C VAL A 222 -11.87 -30.59 -5.15
N GLU A 223 -12.55 -31.52 -4.49
CA GLU A 223 -13.01 -31.37 -3.10
C GLU A 223 -11.85 -31.27 -2.11
N GLU A 224 -10.80 -32.07 -2.28
CA GLU A 224 -9.58 -32.01 -1.46
C GLU A 224 -8.88 -30.65 -1.57
N ARG A 225 -8.79 -30.09 -2.78
CA ARG A 225 -8.22 -28.76 -3.02
C ARG A 225 -9.07 -27.65 -2.41
N GLU A 226 -10.39 -27.74 -2.54
CA GLU A 226 -11.30 -26.75 -1.96
C GLU A 226 -11.25 -26.79 -0.42
N ALA A 227 -11.17 -27.98 0.17
CA ALA A 227 -11.09 -28.17 1.62
C ALA A 227 -9.76 -27.67 2.22
N ASN A 228 -8.65 -27.82 1.49
CA ASN A 228 -7.35 -27.33 1.96
C ASN A 228 -7.10 -25.88 1.52
N ILE A 229 -7.37 -24.94 2.42
CA ILE A 229 -7.15 -23.49 2.19
C ILE A 229 -5.70 -23.09 1.87
N ARG A 230 -4.73 -23.97 2.14
CA ARG A 230 -3.31 -23.72 1.85
C ARG A 230 -2.89 -24.22 0.47
N THR A 231 -3.71 -25.06 -0.16
CA THR A 231 -3.45 -25.58 -1.50
C THR A 231 -3.70 -24.50 -2.55
N GLY A 232 -2.82 -24.44 -3.54
CA GLY A 232 -2.97 -23.51 -4.65
C GLY A 232 -1.76 -23.46 -5.54
N TRP A 233 -1.65 -22.34 -6.25
CA TRP A 233 -0.60 -22.06 -7.20
C TRP A 233 0.25 -20.89 -6.73
N VAL A 234 1.56 -21.07 -6.77
CA VAL A 234 2.52 -19.96 -6.77
C VAL A 234 2.92 -19.68 -8.21
N TYR A 235 2.78 -18.44 -8.65
CA TYR A 235 3.15 -18.00 -9.98
C TYR A 235 4.24 -16.94 -9.94
N VAL A 236 5.05 -16.92 -11.00
CA VAL A 236 6.10 -15.93 -11.22
C VAL A 236 5.82 -15.27 -12.56
N ILE A 237 5.66 -13.95 -12.56
CA ILE A 237 5.28 -13.17 -13.74
C ILE A 237 6.17 -11.94 -13.88
N SER A 238 6.34 -11.44 -15.10
CA SER A 238 7.03 -10.18 -15.37
C SER A 238 6.25 -9.30 -16.33
N ASN A 239 6.61 -8.02 -16.40
CA ASN A 239 6.05 -7.09 -17.37
C ASN A 239 7.14 -6.11 -17.80
N VAL A 240 7.86 -6.51 -18.84
CA VAL A 240 9.01 -5.78 -19.38
C VAL A 240 8.65 -4.34 -19.70
N GLY A 241 7.50 -4.11 -20.34
CA GLY A 241 7.09 -2.77 -20.75
C GLY A 241 6.75 -1.81 -19.61
N SER A 242 6.42 -2.34 -18.42
CA SER A 242 6.05 -1.52 -17.25
C SER A 242 7.17 -1.41 -16.22
N PHE A 243 7.98 -2.46 -16.06
CA PHE A 243 8.94 -2.58 -14.96
C PHE A 243 10.39 -2.86 -15.41
N GLY A 244 10.61 -3.09 -16.72
CA GLY A 244 11.91 -3.49 -17.27
C GLY A 244 12.20 -4.98 -17.11
N ASP A 245 13.39 -5.40 -17.55
CA ASP A 245 13.74 -6.81 -17.73
C ASP A 245 14.04 -7.56 -16.42
N ASN A 246 14.39 -6.83 -15.36
CA ASN A 246 14.90 -7.40 -14.10
C ASN A 246 13.90 -7.26 -12.95
N VAL A 247 12.60 -7.27 -13.24
CA VAL A 247 11.55 -7.19 -12.22
C VAL A 247 10.53 -8.30 -12.42
N VAL A 248 10.40 -9.13 -11.39
CA VAL A 248 9.38 -10.18 -11.32
C VAL A 248 8.41 -9.91 -10.19
N LYS A 249 7.17 -10.38 -10.35
CA LYS A 249 6.20 -10.53 -9.28
C LYS A 249 6.04 -12.01 -8.96
N VAL A 250 6.10 -12.33 -7.67
CA VAL A 250 5.75 -13.65 -7.13
C VAL A 250 4.42 -13.51 -6.43
N GLY A 251 3.44 -14.35 -6.76
CA GLY A 251 2.13 -14.31 -6.15
C GLY A 251 1.50 -15.68 -5.98
N LEU A 252 0.46 -15.73 -5.16
CA LEU A 252 -0.32 -16.91 -4.83
C LEU A 252 -1.73 -16.76 -5.41
N THR A 253 -2.34 -17.86 -5.83
CA THR A 253 -3.80 -17.95 -6.02
C THR A 253 -4.32 -19.35 -5.70
N ARG A 254 -5.56 -19.43 -5.20
CA ARG A 254 -6.27 -20.71 -4.95
C ARG A 254 -7.17 -21.11 -6.12
N ARG A 255 -7.17 -20.35 -7.20
CA ARG A 255 -7.98 -20.63 -8.39
C ARG A 255 -7.56 -21.95 -9.03
N LEU A 256 -8.50 -22.57 -9.75
CA LEU A 256 -8.21 -23.81 -10.48
C LEU A 256 -7.20 -23.55 -11.61
N ASP A 257 -7.35 -22.42 -12.30
CA ASP A 257 -6.43 -21.94 -13.33
C ASP A 257 -5.74 -20.62 -12.89
N PRO A 258 -4.42 -20.63 -12.61
CA PRO A 258 -3.69 -19.42 -12.23
C PRO A 258 -3.57 -18.40 -13.37
N LEU A 259 -3.73 -18.79 -14.64
CA LEU A 259 -3.59 -17.88 -15.79
C LEU A 259 -4.72 -16.85 -15.87
N GLU A 260 -5.93 -17.21 -15.43
CA GLU A 260 -7.03 -16.25 -15.30
C GLU A 260 -6.68 -15.15 -14.29
N ARG A 261 -6.03 -15.49 -13.15
CA ARG A 261 -5.58 -14.50 -12.17
C ARG A 261 -4.53 -13.56 -12.74
N VAL A 262 -3.58 -14.10 -13.50
CA VAL A 262 -2.53 -13.29 -14.13
C VAL A 262 -3.14 -12.30 -15.14
N ARG A 263 -4.13 -12.72 -15.93
CA ARG A 263 -4.85 -11.83 -16.86
C ARG A 263 -5.54 -10.68 -16.13
N GLU A 264 -6.26 -10.96 -15.06
CA GLU A 264 -6.93 -9.93 -14.26
C GLU A 264 -5.96 -8.92 -13.64
N LEU A 265 -4.76 -9.36 -13.24
CA LEU A 265 -3.71 -8.48 -12.72
C LEU A 265 -3.18 -7.52 -13.79
N GLY A 266 -3.06 -7.98 -15.03
CA GLY A 266 -2.63 -7.17 -16.17
C GLY A 266 -3.63 -6.05 -16.50
N ASP A 267 -4.91 -6.41 -16.65
CA ASP A 267 -5.94 -5.49 -17.10
C ASP A 267 -6.22 -4.33 -16.11
N ALA A 268 -5.96 -4.54 -14.82
CA ALA A 268 -6.36 -3.60 -13.79
C ALA A 268 -5.34 -2.48 -13.50
N SER A 269 -4.06 -2.63 -13.86
CA SER A 269 -3.01 -1.85 -13.19
C SER A 269 -1.76 -1.53 -14.01
N VAL A 270 -1.59 -2.09 -15.21
CA VAL A 270 -0.39 -1.90 -16.04
C VAL A 270 -0.75 -1.74 -17.52
N PRO A 271 0.07 -1.03 -18.33
CA PRO A 271 -0.19 -0.78 -19.75
C PRO A 271 -0.03 -2.00 -20.66
N PHE A 272 0.71 -3.03 -20.23
CA PHE A 272 0.95 -4.25 -21.00
C PHE A 272 0.53 -5.47 -20.18
N ARG A 273 0.25 -6.60 -20.83
CA ARG A 273 0.00 -7.86 -20.13
C ARG A 273 1.25 -8.40 -19.43
N PHE A 274 1.04 -9.24 -18.43
CA PHE A 274 2.12 -9.97 -17.77
C PHE A 274 2.49 -11.23 -18.58
N ASP A 275 3.79 -11.47 -18.70
CA ASP A 275 4.36 -12.74 -19.15
C ASP A 275 4.46 -13.70 -17.96
N VAL A 276 4.21 -15.00 -18.17
CA VAL A 276 4.26 -16.03 -17.12
C VAL A 276 5.54 -16.82 -17.26
N HIS A 277 6.34 -16.85 -16.19
CA HIS A 277 7.62 -17.55 -16.15
C HIS A 277 7.56 -18.88 -15.43
N ALA A 278 6.72 -19.00 -14.39
CA ALA A 278 6.57 -20.24 -13.65
C ALA A 278 5.18 -20.37 -13.05
N LYS A 279 4.69 -21.61 -12.98
CA LYS A 279 3.49 -22.01 -12.23
C LYS A 279 3.84 -23.26 -11.41
N ILE A 280 3.69 -23.15 -10.09
CA ILE A 280 4.06 -24.21 -9.15
C ILE A 280 2.82 -24.56 -8.34
N PHE A 281 2.36 -25.80 -8.48
CA PHE A 281 1.29 -26.32 -7.66
C PHE A 281 1.86 -26.86 -6.35
N ASP A 282 1.25 -26.52 -5.22
CA ASP A 282 1.67 -27.02 -3.91
C ASP A 282 0.44 -27.19 -2.99
N ALA A 283 0.44 -28.26 -2.21
CA ALA A 283 -0.58 -28.50 -1.18
C ALA A 283 -0.49 -27.49 -0.03
N ASP A 284 0.68 -26.88 0.14
CA ASP A 284 0.97 -25.77 1.04
C ASP A 284 1.66 -24.60 0.28
N ALA A 285 0.94 -24.06 -0.70
CA ALA A 285 1.38 -22.94 -1.51
C ALA A 285 1.63 -21.66 -0.70
N VAL A 286 0.95 -21.50 0.45
CA VAL A 286 1.19 -20.38 1.39
C VAL A 286 2.61 -20.45 1.95
N SER A 287 3.05 -21.60 2.45
CA SER A 287 4.43 -21.77 2.94
C SER A 287 5.46 -21.60 1.83
N LEU A 288 5.16 -22.09 0.63
CA LEU A 288 6.03 -21.92 -0.53
C LEU A 288 6.24 -20.43 -0.88
N GLU A 289 5.15 -19.70 -1.04
CA GLU A 289 5.19 -18.27 -1.36
C GLU A 289 5.95 -17.46 -0.31
N THR A 290 5.69 -17.73 0.98
CA THR A 290 6.40 -17.07 2.08
C THR A 290 7.91 -17.35 2.04
N ARG A 291 8.34 -18.58 1.75
CA ARG A 291 9.76 -18.93 1.64
C ARG A 291 10.45 -18.22 0.47
N LEU A 292 9.78 -18.14 -0.68
CA LEU A 292 10.28 -17.40 -1.85
C LEU A 292 10.43 -15.90 -1.53
N HIS A 293 9.42 -15.30 -0.90
CA HIS A 293 9.45 -13.90 -0.47
C HIS A 293 10.56 -13.60 0.53
N GLN A 294 10.90 -14.54 1.41
CA GLN A 294 12.01 -14.42 2.36
C GLN A 294 13.36 -14.49 1.65
N ARG A 295 13.53 -15.42 0.71
CA ARG A 295 14.75 -15.55 -0.11
C ARG A 295 15.00 -14.32 -1.00
N LEU A 296 13.94 -13.62 -1.39
CA LEU A 296 14.00 -12.41 -2.21
C LEU A 296 13.87 -11.12 -1.39
N ALA A 297 13.90 -11.19 -0.06
CA ALA A 297 13.55 -10.04 0.79
C ALA A 297 14.49 -8.84 0.61
N ASP A 298 15.78 -9.08 0.39
CA ASP A 298 16.81 -8.08 0.09
C ASP A 298 16.63 -7.42 -1.29
N ARG A 299 15.96 -8.12 -2.20
CA ARG A 299 15.71 -7.70 -3.59
C ARG A 299 14.33 -7.06 -3.79
N ARG A 300 13.56 -6.77 -2.74
CA ARG A 300 12.24 -6.13 -2.87
C ARG A 300 12.33 -4.77 -3.57
N VAL A 301 11.46 -4.57 -4.56
CA VAL A 301 11.27 -3.28 -5.23
C VAL A 301 10.63 -2.29 -4.26
N ASN A 302 9.56 -2.70 -3.57
CA ASN A 302 8.95 -1.89 -2.52
C ASN A 302 9.40 -2.39 -1.14
N ARG A 303 10.27 -1.60 -0.49
CA ARG A 303 10.84 -1.91 0.85
C ARG A 303 9.94 -1.45 2.01
N VAL A 304 8.83 -0.81 1.69
CA VAL A 304 7.93 -0.21 2.68
C VAL A 304 6.63 -0.97 2.75
N ASN A 305 5.92 -1.03 1.63
CA ASN A 305 4.73 -1.82 1.50
C ASN A 305 5.11 -3.23 1.05
N LEU A 306 5.41 -4.07 2.03
CA LEU A 306 5.83 -5.46 1.80
C LEU A 306 4.74 -6.34 1.17
N ARG A 307 3.48 -5.88 1.14
CA ARG A 307 2.38 -6.54 0.42
C ARG A 307 2.48 -6.36 -1.10
N ARG A 308 3.36 -5.47 -1.58
CA ARG A 308 3.69 -5.36 -3.01
C ARG A 308 4.87 -6.27 -3.32
N GLU A 309 4.55 -7.43 -3.86
CA GLU A 309 5.46 -8.58 -3.99
C GLU A 309 6.23 -8.53 -5.32
N PHE A 310 6.86 -7.39 -5.59
CA PHE A 310 7.75 -7.21 -6.74
C PHE A 310 9.20 -7.25 -6.27
N PHE A 311 10.05 -7.92 -7.04
CA PHE A 311 11.44 -8.19 -6.70
C PHE A 311 12.35 -7.92 -7.89
N TYR A 312 13.52 -7.34 -7.61
CA TYR A 312 14.62 -7.21 -8.56
C TYR A 312 15.28 -8.56 -8.76
N ALA A 313 14.76 -9.34 -9.70
CA ALA A 313 15.30 -10.65 -10.07
C ALA A 313 14.92 -10.98 -11.50
N THR A 314 15.67 -11.89 -12.13
CA THR A 314 15.33 -12.45 -13.43
C THR A 314 14.59 -13.79 -13.29
N PRO A 315 13.84 -14.23 -14.30
CA PRO A 315 13.24 -15.57 -14.33
C PRO A 315 14.26 -16.69 -14.08
N ALA A 316 15.47 -16.57 -14.64
CA ALA A 316 16.57 -17.51 -14.45
C ALA A 316 17.01 -17.61 -12.99
N GLU A 317 17.15 -16.48 -12.29
CA GLU A 317 17.48 -16.48 -10.86
C GLU A 317 16.37 -17.12 -10.01
N ILE A 318 15.11 -16.91 -10.39
CA ILE A 318 13.98 -17.56 -9.73
C ILE A 318 14.04 -19.07 -9.93
N LEU A 319 14.36 -19.56 -11.13
CA LEU A 319 14.54 -20.99 -11.38
C LEU A 319 15.61 -21.59 -10.46
N THR A 320 16.78 -20.94 -10.34
CA THR A 320 17.84 -21.41 -9.43
C THR A 320 17.37 -21.48 -7.98
N ILE A 321 16.58 -20.50 -7.52
CA ILE A 321 16.00 -20.53 -6.17
C ILE A 321 15.03 -21.71 -6.00
N LEU A 322 14.23 -22.02 -7.03
CA LEU A 322 13.29 -23.16 -7.00
C LEU A 322 14.01 -24.51 -7.02
N GLU A 323 15.11 -24.62 -7.76
CA GLU A 323 16.01 -25.78 -7.78
C GLU A 323 16.62 -26.04 -6.41
N ASP A 324 17.17 -24.99 -5.77
CA ASP A 324 17.70 -25.05 -4.40
C ASP A 324 16.66 -25.51 -3.36
N MET A 325 15.39 -25.23 -3.61
CA MET A 325 14.28 -25.65 -2.75
C MET A 325 13.78 -27.07 -3.05
N GLY A 326 14.31 -27.73 -4.09
CA GLY A 326 13.91 -29.07 -4.51
C GLY A 326 12.52 -29.12 -5.16
N LEU A 327 12.08 -28.02 -5.80
CA LEU A 327 10.72 -27.88 -6.33
C LEU A 327 10.60 -28.10 -7.83
N THR A 328 11.66 -28.55 -8.50
CA THR A 328 11.68 -28.82 -9.95
C THR A 328 10.63 -29.83 -10.38
N ASN A 329 10.29 -30.82 -9.54
CA ASN A 329 9.26 -31.81 -9.86
C ASN A 329 7.83 -31.25 -9.84
N ASN A 330 7.61 -30.11 -9.18
CA ASN A 330 6.29 -29.47 -9.05
C ASN A 330 6.13 -28.30 -10.04
N LEU A 331 7.17 -28.02 -10.82
CA LEU A 331 7.19 -26.97 -11.83
C LEU A 331 6.53 -27.52 -13.10
N LEU A 332 5.31 -27.06 -13.38
CA LEU A 332 4.53 -27.55 -14.52
C LEU A 332 4.99 -26.98 -15.85
N ASP A 333 5.31 -25.69 -15.88
CA ASP A 333 5.82 -24.98 -17.05
C ASP A 333 6.80 -23.91 -16.60
N TYR A 334 7.92 -23.80 -17.32
CA TYR A 334 8.88 -22.72 -17.16
C TYR A 334 9.19 -22.05 -18.49
N ALA A 335 9.12 -20.72 -18.50
CA ALA A 335 9.55 -19.89 -19.61
C ALA A 335 10.54 -18.85 -19.09
N GLU A 336 11.78 -18.91 -19.57
CA GLU A 336 12.81 -17.96 -19.16
C GLU A 336 12.60 -16.59 -19.79
N GLU A 337 12.42 -16.57 -21.11
CA GLU A 337 12.30 -15.34 -21.89
C GLU A 337 10.85 -14.86 -21.95
N PRO A 338 10.55 -13.59 -21.58
CA PRO A 338 9.21 -13.03 -21.72
C PRO A 338 8.86 -12.84 -23.21
N GLU A 339 7.61 -13.10 -23.60
CA GLU A 339 7.13 -12.87 -24.97
C GLU A 339 6.89 -11.38 -25.25
N ALA A 340 6.43 -10.62 -24.25
CA ALA A 340 6.29 -9.16 -24.27
C ALA A 340 5.73 -8.61 -25.60
N GLN A 341 4.77 -9.31 -26.20
CA GLN A 341 4.40 -9.14 -27.61
C GLN A 341 3.89 -7.72 -27.92
N GLU A 342 3.01 -7.21 -27.06
CA GLU A 342 2.45 -5.85 -27.18
C GLU A 342 3.55 -4.78 -27.05
N TRP A 343 4.48 -4.97 -26.10
CA TRP A 343 5.58 -4.02 -25.89
C TRP A 343 6.56 -4.02 -27.06
N ARG A 344 7.00 -5.20 -27.54
CA ARG A 344 7.91 -5.32 -28.69
C ARG A 344 7.29 -4.72 -29.96
N SER A 345 6.00 -4.97 -30.18
CA SER A 345 5.25 -4.35 -31.28
C SER A 345 5.19 -2.82 -31.13
N SER A 346 4.96 -2.32 -29.92
CA SER A 346 4.95 -0.88 -29.65
C SER A 346 6.32 -0.23 -29.93
N GLN A 347 7.42 -0.89 -29.55
CA GLN A 347 8.78 -0.43 -29.85
C GLN A 347 9.05 -0.39 -31.35
N GLN A 348 8.65 -1.43 -32.10
CA GLN A 348 8.81 -1.47 -33.55
C GLN A 348 8.05 -0.34 -34.25
N LEU A 349 6.82 -0.06 -33.82
CA LEU A 349 6.02 1.05 -34.35
C LEU A 349 6.68 2.42 -34.09
N ALA A 350 7.32 2.60 -32.93
CA ALA A 350 8.00 3.84 -32.57
C ALA A 350 9.31 4.08 -33.35
N HIS A 351 10.02 3.01 -33.73
CA HIS A 351 11.28 3.09 -34.50
C HIS A 351 11.07 3.05 -36.02
N GLY A 352 9.84 2.77 -36.48
CA GLY A 352 9.44 2.80 -37.89
C GLY A 352 9.01 4.19 -38.40
N THR A 353 9.10 5.22 -37.56
CA THR A 353 8.96 6.65 -37.84
C THR A 353 10.25 7.37 -37.56
#